data_AF-A0A2V7TR91-F1
#
_entry.id   AF-A0A2V7TR91-F1
#
_cell.length_a   1.000
_cell.length_b   1.000
_cell.length_c   1.000
_cell.angle_alpha   90.00
_cell.angle_beta   90.00
_cell.angle_gamma   90.00
#
_symmetry.space_group_name_H-M   'P 1'
#
loop_
_entity.id
_entity.type
_entity.pdbx_description
1 polymer ?
#
loop_
_entity_poly.entity_id
_entity_poly.type
_entity_poly.pdbx_seq_one_letter_code
_entity_poly.pdbx_strand_id
1 'polypeptide(L)'
;TPSPGPIPEQARDRIFVVMVGDHLERSEMVLLEVANAEGNDPVDVRSAQESAANLVAANRLFRLSARRAGEPGVATVLDELERVLLEVARGPSQLGPEERAQLRRRIESGDLLFKVRVLESTMRSKEKQMAAIPGTAS
;
A
#
# COMPACT_ATOMS: atom_id res chain seq x y z
N THR A 1 2.17 17.85 35.61
CA THR A 1 2.74 16.92 34.61
C THR A 1 3.20 17.75 33.43
N PRO A 2 4.44 17.59 32.91
CA PRO A 2 4.83 18.30 31.70
C PRO A 2 3.98 17.78 30.54
N SER A 3 3.40 18.67 29.74
CA SER A 3 2.74 18.28 28.50
C SER A 3 3.80 17.73 27.54
N PRO A 4 3.54 16.61 26.84
CA PRO A 4 4.47 16.13 25.84
C PRO A 4 4.68 17.24 24.80
N GLY A 5 5.94 17.62 24.58
CA GLY A 5 6.31 18.58 23.56
C GLY A 5 5.91 18.09 22.16
N PRO A 6 5.83 18.99 21.16
CA PRO A 6 5.49 18.60 19.80
C PRO A 6 6.49 17.56 19.27
N ILE A 7 5.97 16.49 18.64
CA ILE A 7 6.81 15.46 18.00
C ILE A 7 7.70 16.15 16.96
N PRO A 8 9.04 15.97 17.00
CA PRO A 8 9.97 16.53 16.02
C PRO A 8 9.63 16.08 14.60
N GLU A 9 9.84 16.96 13.61
CA GLU A 9 9.54 16.70 12.19
C GLU A 9 10.23 15.42 11.68
N GLN A 10 11.52 15.25 11.97
CA GLN A 10 12.29 14.05 11.61
C GLN A 10 11.68 12.75 12.16
N ALA A 11 11.11 12.79 13.37
CA ALA A 11 10.45 11.63 13.96
C ALA A 11 9.12 11.34 13.24
N ARG A 12 8.37 12.37 12.81
CA ARG A 12 7.14 12.20 12.01
C ARG A 12 7.44 11.62 10.64
N ASP A 13 8.49 12.10 9.97
CA ASP A 13 8.90 11.61 8.66
C ASP A 13 9.31 10.14 8.72
N ARG A 14 10.05 9.75 9.77
CA ARG A 14 10.46 8.37 9.97
C ARG A 14 9.25 7.46 10.20
N ILE A 15 8.31 7.88 11.04
CA ILE A 15 7.05 7.15 11.25
C ILE A 15 6.27 7.04 9.93
N PHE A 16 6.19 8.10 9.14
CA PHE A 16 5.51 8.08 7.85
C PHE A 16 6.13 7.07 6.89
N VAL A 17 7.45 7.08 6.73
CA VAL A 17 8.16 6.14 5.84
C VAL A 17 7.90 4.69 6.25
N VAL A 18 7.99 4.37 7.55
CA VAL A 18 7.70 3.02 8.07
C VAL A 18 6.25 2.63 7.79
N MET A 19 5.30 3.49 8.13
CA MET A 19 3.86 3.20 7.97
C MET A 19 3.46 3.01 6.49
N VAL A 20 4.05 3.78 5.57
CA VAL A 20 3.83 3.61 4.14
C VAL A 20 4.48 2.32 3.63
N GLY A 21 5.69 1.99 4.09
CA GLY A 21 6.35 0.72 3.75
C GLY A 21 5.51 -0.49 4.14
N ASP A 22 5.08 -0.56 5.39
CA ASP A 22 4.22 -1.63 5.90
C ASP A 22 2.87 -1.71 5.17
N HIS A 23 2.30 -0.56 4.79
CA HIS A 23 1.06 -0.50 4.02
C HIS A 23 1.22 -1.09 2.61
N LEU A 24 2.35 -0.80 1.96
CA LEU A 24 2.65 -1.31 0.63
C LEU A 24 2.90 -2.81 0.64
N GLU A 25 3.61 -3.32 1.65
CA GLU A 25 3.83 -4.77 1.83
C GLU A 25 2.49 -5.51 2.02
N ARG A 26 1.60 -5.00 2.88
CA ARG A 26 0.26 -5.60 3.06
C ARG A 26 -0.58 -5.53 1.78
N SER A 27 -0.46 -4.44 1.05
CA SER A 27 -1.15 -4.28 -0.23
C SER A 27 -0.61 -5.25 -1.28
N GLU A 28 0.71 -5.47 -1.34
CA GLU A 28 1.32 -6.46 -2.23
C GLU A 28 0.75 -7.86 -1.97
N MET A 29 0.66 -8.28 -0.70
CA MET A 29 0.12 -9.59 -0.35
C MET A 29 -1.31 -9.80 -0.88
N VAL A 30 -2.18 -8.80 -0.72
CA VAL A 30 -3.55 -8.85 -1.28
C VAL A 30 -3.54 -8.93 -2.80
N LEU A 31 -2.71 -8.13 -3.47
CA LEU A 31 -2.62 -8.15 -4.93
C LEU A 31 -2.12 -9.51 -5.45
N LEU A 32 -1.15 -10.14 -4.77
CA LEU A 32 -0.64 -11.46 -5.11
C LEU A 32 -1.65 -12.57 -4.86
N GLU A 33 -2.36 -12.54 -3.73
CA GLU A 33 -3.40 -13.54 -3.42
C GLU A 33 -4.48 -13.54 -4.51
N VAL A 34 -4.92 -12.35 -4.92
CA VAL A 34 -5.93 -12.17 -5.96
C VAL A 34 -5.40 -12.53 -7.35
N ALA A 35 -4.18 -12.09 -7.70
CA ALA A 35 -3.60 -12.36 -9.01
C ALA A 35 -3.28 -13.84 -9.24
N ASN A 36 -2.95 -14.57 -8.17
CA ASN A 36 -2.66 -16.00 -8.19
C ASN A 36 -3.88 -16.88 -7.86
N ALA A 37 -5.08 -16.30 -7.78
CA ALA A 37 -6.32 -17.08 -7.69
C ALA A 37 -6.55 -17.79 -9.04
N GLU A 38 -6.01 -18.98 -9.19
CA GLU A 38 -6.06 -19.79 -10.41
C GLU A 38 -7.02 -20.98 -10.27
N GLY A 39 -7.37 -21.61 -11.39
CA GLY A 39 -8.27 -22.76 -11.45
C GLY A 39 -9.44 -22.57 -12.42
N ASN A 40 -10.30 -23.58 -12.55
CA ASN A 40 -11.53 -23.50 -13.35
C ASN A 40 -12.78 -23.27 -12.49
N ASP A 41 -12.70 -23.58 -11.19
CA ASP A 41 -13.78 -23.38 -10.23
C ASP A 41 -13.71 -21.99 -9.59
N PRO A 42 -14.81 -21.49 -8.99
CA PRO A 42 -14.78 -20.29 -8.16
C PRO A 42 -13.79 -20.44 -6.99
N VAL A 43 -13.02 -19.39 -6.71
CA VAL A 43 -12.03 -19.35 -5.62
C VAL A 43 -12.55 -18.42 -4.51
N ASP A 44 -12.48 -18.88 -3.26
CA ASP A 44 -12.79 -18.05 -2.11
C ASP A 44 -11.66 -17.05 -1.85
N VAL A 45 -12.00 -15.76 -1.87
CA VAL A 45 -11.07 -14.65 -1.62
C VAL A 45 -11.56 -13.73 -0.50
N ARG A 46 -12.42 -14.22 0.40
CA ARG A 46 -12.94 -13.42 1.52
C ARG A 46 -11.83 -12.76 2.35
N SER A 47 -10.73 -13.48 2.59
CA SER A 47 -9.57 -12.94 3.32
C SER A 47 -8.95 -11.74 2.60
N ALA A 48 -8.66 -11.85 1.30
CA ALA A 48 -8.19 -10.75 0.48
C ALA A 48 -9.19 -9.58 0.44
N GLN A 49 -10.49 -9.85 0.34
CA GLN A 49 -11.54 -8.84 0.31
C GLN A 49 -11.58 -8.02 1.61
N GLU A 50 -11.57 -8.68 2.76
CA GLU A 50 -11.55 -8.03 4.08
C GLU A 50 -10.26 -7.21 4.27
N SER A 51 -9.12 -7.78 3.87
CA SER A 51 -7.83 -7.09 3.90
C SER A 51 -7.84 -5.85 3.01
N ALA A 52 -8.36 -5.94 1.79
CA ALA A 52 -8.48 -4.82 0.87
C ALA A 52 -9.37 -3.71 1.44
N ALA A 53 -10.51 -4.06 2.05
CA ALA A 53 -11.42 -3.10 2.66
C ALA A 53 -10.73 -2.29 3.78
N ASN A 54 -9.93 -2.96 4.62
CA ASN A 54 -9.15 -2.32 5.67
C ASN A 54 -8.05 -1.40 5.13
N LEU A 55 -7.40 -1.79 4.02
CA LEU A 55 -6.31 -1.03 3.41
C LEU A 55 -6.80 0.26 2.72
N VAL A 56 -8.02 0.31 2.19
CA VAL A 56 -8.55 1.49 1.48
C VAL A 56 -8.47 2.77 2.33
N ALA A 57 -8.84 2.69 3.61
CA ALA A 57 -8.86 3.85 4.49
C ALA A 57 -7.44 4.40 4.75
N ALA A 58 -6.49 3.51 5.08
CA ALA A 58 -5.10 3.87 5.28
C ALA A 58 -4.46 4.42 4.00
N ASN A 59 -4.77 3.81 2.85
CA ASN A 59 -4.26 4.23 1.55
C ASN A 59 -4.64 5.68 1.21
N ARG A 60 -5.89 6.08 1.47
CA ARG A 60 -6.35 7.47 1.28
C ARG A 60 -5.56 8.46 2.12
N LEU A 61 -5.29 8.11 3.37
CA LEU A 61 -4.49 8.95 4.27
C LEU A 61 -3.07 9.11 3.74
N PHE A 62 -2.40 8.02 3.36
CA PHE A 62 -1.04 8.08 2.82
C PHE A 62 -0.98 8.84 1.50
N ARG A 63 -1.98 8.70 0.62
CA ARG A 63 -2.09 9.46 -0.63
C ARG A 63 -2.19 10.96 -0.38
N LEU A 64 -3.00 11.37 0.59
CA LEU A 64 -3.12 12.78 0.98
C LEU A 64 -1.81 13.32 1.56
N SER A 65 -1.15 12.55 2.44
CA SER A 65 0.14 12.92 3.02
C SER A 65 1.23 13.04 1.97
N ALA A 66 1.32 12.12 1.01
CA ALA A 66 2.26 12.18 -0.10
C ALA A 66 2.06 13.44 -0.96
N ARG A 67 0.81 13.84 -1.23
CA ARG A 67 0.52 15.11 -1.94
C ARG A 67 1.01 16.32 -1.17
N ARG A 68 0.78 16.36 0.16
CA ARG A 68 1.23 17.47 1.01
C ARG A 68 2.76 17.53 1.13
N ALA A 69 3.42 16.39 1.09
CA ALA A 69 4.88 16.28 1.10
C ALA A 69 5.54 16.60 -0.25
N GLY A 70 4.77 16.91 -1.30
CA GLY A 70 5.33 17.19 -2.63
C GLY A 70 5.87 15.94 -3.34
N GLU A 71 5.32 14.76 -3.04
CA GLU A 71 5.72 13.46 -3.58
C GLU A 71 4.66 12.94 -4.58
N PRO A 72 4.52 13.56 -5.78
CA PRO A 72 3.43 13.24 -6.72
C PRO A 72 3.52 11.81 -7.28
N GLY A 73 4.73 11.24 -7.40
CA GLY A 73 4.92 9.86 -7.83
C GLY A 73 4.32 8.87 -6.83
N VAL A 74 4.61 9.05 -5.54
CA VAL A 74 4.03 8.25 -4.44
C VAL A 74 2.52 8.40 -4.42
N ALA A 75 2.01 9.62 -4.50
CA ALA A 75 0.57 9.88 -4.53
C ALA A 75 -0.14 9.22 -5.72
N THR A 76 0.52 9.12 -6.87
CA THR A 76 -0.03 8.49 -8.08
C THR A 76 -0.13 6.98 -7.92
N VAL A 77 0.93 6.32 -7.43
CA VAL A 77 0.91 4.87 -7.17
C VAL A 77 -0.16 4.52 -6.14
N LEU A 78 -0.29 5.31 -5.07
CA LEU A 78 -1.34 5.11 -4.06
C LEU A 78 -2.74 5.36 -4.64
N ASP A 79 -2.89 6.23 -5.65
CA ASP A 79 -4.18 6.44 -6.33
C ASP A 79 -4.59 5.23 -7.18
N GLU A 80 -3.64 4.69 -7.95
CA GLU A 80 -3.84 3.47 -8.74
C GLU A 80 -4.16 2.27 -7.82
N LEU A 81 -3.42 2.14 -6.72
CA LEU A 81 -3.64 1.12 -5.70
C LEU A 81 -5.04 1.23 -5.06
N GLU A 82 -5.51 2.44 -4.76
CA GLU A 82 -6.85 2.65 -4.18
C GLU A 82 -7.95 2.04 -5.06
N ARG A 83 -7.86 2.22 -6.38
CA ARG A 83 -8.87 1.76 -7.33
C ARG A 83 -8.95 0.24 -7.34
N VAL A 84 -7.80 -0.43 -7.35
CA VAL A 84 -7.74 -1.89 -7.32
C VAL A 84 -8.20 -2.44 -5.97
N LEU A 85 -7.75 -1.86 -4.85
CA LEU A 85 -8.23 -2.26 -3.52
C LEU A 85 -9.74 -2.10 -3.37
N LEU A 86 -10.33 -1.04 -3.94
CA LEU A 86 -11.78 -0.85 -3.96
C LEU A 86 -12.51 -1.89 -4.83
N GLU A 87 -11.94 -2.27 -5.97
CA GLU A 87 -12.48 -3.32 -6.84
C GLU A 87 -12.47 -4.68 -6.11
N VAL A 88 -11.35 -5.02 -5.45
CA VAL A 88 -11.23 -6.24 -4.63
C VAL A 88 -12.22 -6.22 -3.46
N ALA A 89 -12.26 -5.13 -2.68
CA ALA A 89 -13.09 -5.02 -1.49
C ALA A 89 -14.60 -5.07 -1.77
N ARG A 90 -15.03 -4.62 -2.95
CA ARG A 90 -16.43 -4.58 -3.37
C ARG A 90 -16.83 -5.72 -4.31
N GLY A 91 -15.86 -6.49 -4.79
CA GLY A 91 -16.08 -7.67 -5.62
C GLY A 91 -16.74 -8.81 -4.84
N PRO A 92 -17.14 -9.90 -5.51
CA PRO A 92 -17.69 -11.06 -4.84
C PRO A 92 -16.61 -11.80 -4.04
N SER A 93 -16.98 -12.41 -2.91
CA SER A 93 -16.07 -13.24 -2.12
C SER A 93 -15.72 -14.57 -2.79
N GLN A 94 -16.46 -14.94 -3.84
CA GLN A 94 -16.20 -16.10 -4.69
C GLN A 94 -15.92 -15.57 -6.08
N LEU A 95 -14.66 -15.58 -6.51
CA LEU A 95 -14.29 -15.08 -7.82
C LEU A 95 -14.35 -16.21 -8.85
N GLY A 96 -15.16 -16.07 -9.88
CA GLY A 96 -15.18 -16.96 -11.05
C GLY A 96 -14.02 -16.68 -12.03
N PRO A 97 -13.75 -17.59 -12.99
CA PRO A 97 -12.60 -17.46 -13.91
C PRO A 97 -12.54 -16.12 -14.67
N GLU A 98 -13.68 -15.61 -15.12
CA GLU A 98 -13.74 -14.33 -15.84
C GLU A 98 -13.42 -13.13 -14.95
N GLU A 99 -13.94 -13.11 -13.72
CA GLU A 99 -13.71 -12.04 -12.75
C GLU A 99 -12.24 -12.00 -12.33
N ARG A 100 -11.63 -13.17 -12.10
CA ARG A 100 -10.19 -13.30 -11.81
C ARG A 100 -9.35 -12.80 -12.98
N ALA A 101 -9.70 -13.17 -14.21
CA ALA A 101 -9.00 -12.70 -15.39
C ALA A 101 -9.11 -11.17 -15.58
N GLN A 102 -10.26 -10.58 -15.27
CA GLN A 102 -10.45 -9.12 -15.31
C GLN A 102 -9.61 -8.41 -14.26
N LEU A 103 -9.61 -8.92 -13.04
CA LEU A 103 -8.89 -8.33 -11.91
C LEU A 103 -7.37 -8.46 -12.09
N ARG A 104 -6.89 -9.62 -12.57
CA ARG A 104 -5.49 -9.82 -12.97
C ARG A 104 -5.06 -8.84 -14.04
N ARG A 105 -5.85 -8.68 -15.12
CA ARG A 105 -5.58 -7.68 -16.16
C ARG A 105 -5.51 -6.27 -15.60
N ARG A 106 -6.32 -5.92 -14.60
CA ARG A 106 -6.27 -4.59 -13.97
C ARG A 106 -4.95 -4.36 -13.25
N ILE A 107 -4.51 -5.35 -12.47
CA ILE A 107 -3.23 -5.34 -11.75
C ILE A 107 -2.05 -5.24 -12.72
N GLU A 108 -2.09 -5.99 -13.82
CA GLU A 108 -1.05 -6.02 -14.86
C GLU A 108 -1.03 -4.75 -15.72
N SER A 109 -2.19 -4.24 -16.14
CA SER A 109 -2.29 -3.12 -17.10
C SER A 109 -1.65 -1.82 -16.61
N GLY A 110 -1.56 -1.65 -15.29
CA GLY A 110 -0.93 -0.48 -14.67
C GLY A 110 0.49 -0.72 -14.20
N ASP A 111 1.08 -1.91 -14.44
CA ASP A 111 2.30 -2.39 -13.76
C ASP A 111 2.21 -2.22 -12.23
N LEU A 112 0.99 -2.31 -11.67
CA LEU A 112 0.70 -1.83 -10.32
C LEU A 112 1.54 -2.58 -9.28
N LEU A 113 1.60 -3.91 -9.41
CA LEU A 113 2.39 -4.75 -8.51
C LEU A 113 3.88 -4.38 -8.55
N PHE A 114 4.42 -4.08 -9.73
CA PHE A 114 5.80 -3.63 -9.88
C PHE A 114 6.01 -2.26 -9.24
N LYS A 115 5.13 -1.29 -9.49
CA LYS A 115 5.19 0.04 -8.88
C LYS A 115 5.12 -0.01 -7.35
N VAL A 116 4.25 -0.86 -6.79
CA VAL A 116 4.13 -1.10 -5.35
C VAL A 116 5.45 -1.62 -4.78
N ARG A 117 6.05 -2.65 -5.40
CA ARG A 117 7.35 -3.20 -5.00
C ARG A 117 8.49 -2.19 -5.03
N VAL A 118 8.56 -1.39 -6.10
CA VAL A 118 9.58 -0.33 -6.23
C VAL A 118 9.40 0.70 -5.13
N LEU A 119 8.16 1.12 -4.86
CA LEU A 119 7.87 2.10 -3.82
C LEU A 119 8.16 1.55 -2.42
N GLU A 120 7.81 0.31 -2.15
CA GLU A 120 8.14 -0.38 -0.89
C GLU A 120 9.66 -0.45 -0.68
N SER A 121 10.41 -0.88 -1.69
CA SER A 121 11.87 -0.92 -1.66
C SER A 121 12.47 0.47 -1.40
N THR A 122 11.88 1.50 -2.02
CA THR A 122 12.26 2.90 -1.80
C THR A 122 12.01 3.32 -0.35
N MET A 123 10.86 2.97 0.24
CA MET A 123 10.53 3.28 1.64
C MET A 123 11.47 2.55 2.60
N ARG A 124 11.74 1.27 2.41
CA ARG A 124 12.72 0.51 3.22
C ARG A 124 14.12 1.12 3.11
N SER A 125 14.50 1.62 1.94
CA SER A 125 15.79 2.28 1.73
C SER A 125 15.85 3.63 2.46
N LYS A 126 14.79 4.44 2.36
CA LYS A 126 14.64 5.70 3.12
C LYS A 126 14.69 5.45 4.63
N GLU A 127 13.99 4.43 5.12
CA GLU A 127 13.99 4.03 6.53
C GLU A 127 15.40 3.71 7.04
N LYS A 128 16.16 2.88 6.30
CA LYS A 128 17.53 2.51 6.65
C LYS A 128 18.46 3.73 6.66
N GLN A 129 18.32 4.64 5.70
CA GLN A 129 19.10 5.88 5.66
C GLN A 129 18.79 6.76 6.88
N MET A 130 17.51 6.93 7.24
CA MET A 130 17.11 7.69 8.42
C MET A 130 17.55 7.04 9.73
N ALA A 131 17.67 5.71 9.78
CA ALA A 131 18.22 4.99 10.93
C ALA A 131 19.74 5.11 11.04
N ALA A 132 20.44 5.29 9.92
CA ALA A 132 21.90 5.40 9.85
C ALA A 132 22.44 6.80 10.15
N ILE A 133 21.60 7.84 10.17
CA ILE A 133 21.99 9.19 10.59
C ILE A 133 22.02 9.20 12.13
N PRO A 134 23.19 9.21 12.79
CA PRO A 134 23.26 9.39 14.22
C PRO A 134 22.83 10.83 14.50
N GLY A 135 21.98 11.04 15.50
CA GLY A 135 21.59 12.39 15.91
C GLY A 135 22.84 13.21 16.19
N THR A 136 23.10 14.24 15.38
CA THR A 136 23.94 15.37 15.78
C THR A 136 23.15 16.12 16.85
N ALA A 137 23.18 15.59 18.08
CA ALA A 137 23.00 16.39 19.25
C ALA A 137 24.20 17.34 19.30
N SER A 138 23.96 18.60 18.97
CA SER A 138 24.80 19.75 19.34
C SER A 138 23.95 20.67 20.18
#